data_AF-A0A812NRK1-F1
#
_entry.id   AF-A0A812NRK1-F1
#
_cell.length_a   1.000
_cell.length_b   1.000
_cell.length_c   1.000
_cell.angle_alpha   90.00
_cell.angle_beta   90.00
_cell.angle_gamma   90.00
#
_symmetry.space_group_name_H-M   'P 1'
#
loop_
_entity.id
_entity.type
_entity.pdbx_description
1 polymer ?
#
loop_
_entity_poly.entity_id
_entity_poly.type
_entity_poly.pdbx_seq_one_letter_code
_entity_poly.pdbx_strand_id
1 'polypeptide(L)'
;MLIIALDYDYVPSAELTCTKDARTMYRMAGRANVDDITVITDKAGAGSPSFPTRSFVLRHMRQVAKRCEEGDWFVWFWAGHGVNVPDFNGDEKDGLDQAFVTPDANGRLTESAVLIDDEFAMALDTFVPDGVRILCIN
;
A
#
# COMPACT_ATOMS: atom_id res chain seq x y z
N MET A 1 10.12 5.46 -4.81
CA MET A 1 9.77 4.23 -4.06
C MET A 1 8.70 4.52 -3.02
N LEU A 2 7.67 3.70 -2.93
CA LEU A 2 6.60 3.76 -1.93
C LEU A 2 6.69 2.55 -1.00
N ILE A 3 6.93 2.79 0.28
CA ILE A 3 7.02 1.78 1.36
C ILE A 3 5.79 1.95 2.24
N ILE A 4 4.99 0.90 2.39
CA ILE A 4 3.82 0.88 3.28
C ILE A 4 4.01 -0.24 4.28
N ALA A 5 3.94 0.08 5.56
CA ALA A 5 4.07 -0.89 6.63
C ALA A 5 3.09 -0.61 7.77
N LEU A 6 2.19 -1.54 8.02
CA LEU A 6 1.11 -1.41 9.00
C LEU A 6 1.29 -2.43 10.13
N ASP A 7 1.34 -1.95 11.37
CA ASP A 7 1.52 -2.80 12.55
C ASP A 7 0.19 -3.14 13.24
N TYR A 8 -0.88 -2.40 12.96
CA TYR A 8 -2.23 -2.60 13.49
C TYR A 8 -2.34 -2.60 15.03
N ASP A 9 -1.48 -1.85 15.74
CA ASP A 9 -1.44 -1.78 17.21
C ASP A 9 -2.79 -1.36 17.86
N TYR A 10 -3.69 -0.76 17.07
CA TYR A 10 -5.04 -0.35 17.48
C TYR A 10 -6.10 -1.47 17.36
N VAL A 11 -5.72 -2.65 16.84
CA VAL A 11 -6.56 -3.85 16.76
C VAL A 11 -5.78 -5.03 17.35
N PRO A 12 -5.99 -5.38 18.64
CA PRO A 12 -5.17 -6.38 19.35
C PRO A 12 -5.08 -7.76 18.69
N SER A 13 -6.06 -8.16 17.89
CA SER A 13 -6.06 -9.46 17.17
C SER A 13 -5.32 -9.43 15.84
N ALA A 14 -4.86 -8.26 15.38
CA ALA A 14 -4.25 -8.06 14.07
C ALA A 14 -2.82 -7.50 14.16
N GLU A 15 -2.24 -7.40 15.35
CA GLU A 15 -0.92 -6.82 15.56
C GLU A 15 0.18 -7.53 14.73
N LEU A 16 1.06 -6.73 14.14
CA LEU A 16 2.24 -7.14 13.37
C LEU A 16 3.45 -6.29 13.78
N THR A 17 4.59 -6.53 13.14
CA THR A 17 5.80 -5.71 13.32
C THR A 17 6.42 -5.25 12.01
N CYS A 18 5.57 -5.06 10.99
CA CYS A 18 5.92 -4.67 9.63
C CYS A 18 6.75 -3.39 9.53
N THR A 19 6.64 -2.47 10.50
CA THR A 19 7.51 -1.27 10.50
C THR A 19 9.00 -1.61 10.65
N LYS A 20 9.35 -2.78 11.20
CA LYS A 20 10.73 -3.29 11.20
C LYS A 20 11.20 -3.65 9.79
N ASP A 21 10.32 -4.21 8.96
CA ASP A 21 10.61 -4.55 7.57
C ASP A 21 10.74 -3.30 6.72
N ALA A 22 9.83 -2.33 6.89
CA ALA A 22 9.97 -1.01 6.26
C ALA A 22 11.30 -0.33 6.60
N ARG A 23 11.77 -0.42 7.86
CA ARG A 23 13.09 0.13 8.24
C ARG A 23 14.23 -0.57 7.52
N THR A 24 14.13 -1.89 7.34
CA THR A 24 15.13 -2.67 6.60
C THR A 24 15.13 -2.28 5.13
N MET A 25 13.96 -2.18 4.50
CA MET A 25 13.80 -1.75 3.12
C MET A 25 14.28 -0.32 2.89
N TYR A 26 13.91 0.63 3.76
CA TYR A 26 14.38 2.02 3.70
C TYR A 26 15.91 2.09 3.73
N ARG A 27 16.54 1.34 4.63
CA ARG A 27 18.00 1.27 4.73
C ARG A 27 18.65 0.64 3.49
N MET A 28 18.04 -0.41 2.92
CA MET A 28 18.51 -1.03 1.68
C MET A 28 18.40 -0.07 0.50
N ALA A 29 17.28 0.63 0.36
CA ALA A 29 17.05 1.66 -0.63
C ALA A 29 18.09 2.79 -0.54
N GLY A 30 18.40 3.24 0.69
CA GLY A 30 19.47 4.23 0.90
C GLY A 30 20.85 3.75 0.44
N ARG A 31 21.21 2.47 0.64
CA ARG A 31 22.47 1.91 0.12
C ARG A 31 22.48 1.75 -1.40
N ALA A 32 21.31 1.64 -2.01
CA ALA A 32 21.13 1.59 -3.45
C ALA A 32 21.03 2.99 -4.09
N ASN A 33 21.19 4.06 -3.29
CA ASN A 33 21.03 5.45 -3.71
C ASN A 33 19.65 5.73 -4.34
N VAL A 34 18.58 5.24 -3.71
CA VAL A 34 17.22 5.65 -4.08
C VAL A 34 16.94 7.01 -3.46
N ASP A 35 16.71 8.01 -4.31
CA ASP A 35 16.64 9.42 -3.89
C ASP A 35 15.22 9.86 -3.47
N ASP A 36 14.17 9.22 -4.01
CA ASP A 36 12.77 9.52 -3.69
C ASP A 36 12.09 8.33 -3.01
N ILE A 37 11.89 8.44 -1.69
CA ILE A 37 11.25 7.41 -0.87
C ILE A 37 10.11 8.05 -0.07
N THR A 38 8.90 7.55 -0.28
CA THR A 38 7.73 7.85 0.54
C THR A 38 7.44 6.66 1.45
N VAL A 39 7.30 6.90 2.75
CA VAL A 39 6.98 5.86 3.75
C VAL A 39 5.63 6.16 4.39
N ILE A 40 4.76 5.16 4.41
CA ILE A 40 3.43 5.20 5.04
C ILE A 40 3.40 4.18 6.17
N THR A 41 2.99 4.63 7.36
CA THR A 41 2.78 3.77 8.53
C THR A 41 1.52 4.19 9.27
N ASP A 42 1.00 3.31 10.11
CA ASP A 42 -0.14 3.57 10.99
C ASP A 42 0.23 4.15 12.36
N LYS A 43 1.51 4.49 12.58
CA LYS A 43 2.01 5.03 13.85
C LYS A 43 1.46 6.42 14.21
N ALA A 44 0.87 7.11 13.24
CA ALA A 44 0.17 8.37 13.51
C ALA A 44 -1.14 8.18 14.31
N GLY A 45 -1.68 6.95 14.35
CA GLY A 45 -2.90 6.61 15.07
C GLY A 45 -4.18 6.98 14.32
N ALA A 46 -5.26 6.26 14.64
CA ALA A 46 -6.58 6.47 14.04
C ALA A 46 -7.07 7.92 14.26
N GLY A 47 -7.78 8.46 13.27
CA GLY A 47 -8.23 9.85 13.24
C GLY A 47 -7.16 10.86 12.76
N SER A 48 -5.89 10.45 12.64
CA SER A 48 -4.86 11.33 12.06
C SER A 48 -5.10 11.57 10.56
N PRO A 49 -4.86 12.79 10.04
CA PRO A 49 -4.84 13.05 8.59
C PRO A 49 -3.81 12.23 7.81
N SER A 50 -2.82 11.66 8.51
CA SER A 50 -1.80 10.76 7.97
C SER A 50 -2.07 9.27 8.21
N PHE A 51 -3.25 8.92 8.74
CA PHE A 51 -3.60 7.53 8.96
C PHE A 51 -3.81 6.79 7.62
N PRO A 52 -3.33 5.55 7.47
CA PRO A 52 -3.13 4.92 6.17
C PRO A 52 -4.41 4.24 5.66
N THR A 53 -5.48 5.03 5.55
CA THR A 53 -6.70 4.57 4.90
C THR A 53 -6.45 4.22 3.43
N ARG A 54 -7.35 3.43 2.83
CA ARG A 54 -7.31 3.12 1.38
C ARG A 54 -7.09 4.36 0.51
N SER A 55 -7.88 5.41 0.75
CA SER A 55 -7.78 6.66 0.00
C SER A 55 -6.46 7.41 0.24
N PHE A 56 -5.89 7.30 1.44
CA PHE A 56 -4.57 7.85 1.75
C PHE A 56 -3.47 7.15 0.95
N VAL A 57 -3.52 5.82 0.90
CA VAL A 57 -2.57 4.98 0.14
C VAL A 57 -2.65 5.28 -1.35
N LEU A 58 -3.85 5.25 -1.95
CA LEU A 58 -4.07 5.55 -3.37
C LEU A 58 -3.61 6.97 -3.75
N ARG A 59 -3.87 7.95 -2.89
CA ARG A 59 -3.39 9.32 -3.09
C ARG A 59 -1.87 9.37 -3.18
N HIS A 60 -1.16 8.64 -2.31
CA HIS A 60 0.30 8.62 -2.31
C HIS A 60 0.88 7.79 -3.44
N MET A 61 0.22 6.70 -3.86
CA MET A 61 0.56 6.01 -5.11
C MET A 61 0.59 7.00 -6.27
N ARG A 62 -0.49 7.77 -6.45
CA ARG A 62 -0.57 8.80 -7.49
C ARG A 62 0.49 9.87 -7.35
N GLN A 63 0.78 10.33 -6.13
CA GLN A 63 1.80 11.36 -5.91
C GLN A 63 3.22 10.87 -6.22
N VAL A 64 3.55 9.63 -5.86
CA VAL A 64 4.86 9.03 -6.17
C VAL A 64 4.97 8.78 -7.66
N ALA A 65 3.95 8.19 -8.29
CA ALA A 65 3.95 7.91 -9.71
C ALA A 65 4.08 9.17 -10.58
N LYS A 66 3.46 10.29 -10.16
CA LYS A 66 3.60 11.60 -10.82
C LYS A 66 5.01 12.19 -10.82
N ARG A 67 5.90 11.68 -9.96
CA ARG A 67 7.30 12.12 -9.89
C ARG A 67 8.23 11.21 -10.70
N CYS A 68 7.72 10.10 -11.22
CA CYS A 68 8.48 9.20 -12.10
C CYS A 68 8.49 9.73 -13.53
N GLU A 69 9.63 9.56 -14.19
CA GLU A 69 9.85 9.84 -15.60
C GLU A 69 10.30 8.57 -16.34
N GLU A 70 10.36 8.61 -17.67
CA GLU A 70 10.80 7.47 -18.49
C GLU A 70 12.17 6.92 -18.01
N GLY A 71 12.25 5.61 -17.80
CA GLY A 71 13.45 4.94 -17.28
C GLY A 71 13.52 4.81 -15.76
N ASP A 72 12.67 5.50 -15.01
CA ASP A 72 12.56 5.35 -13.55
C ASP A 72 11.92 4.01 -13.15
N TRP A 73 11.99 3.74 -11.84
CA TRP A 73 11.26 2.65 -11.20
C TRP A 73 10.19 3.18 -10.24
N PHE A 74 8.94 2.84 -10.50
CA PHE A 74 7.91 2.85 -9.48
C PHE A 74 7.99 1.55 -8.67
N VAL A 75 8.50 1.65 -7.45
CA VAL A 75 8.61 0.52 -6.52
C VAL A 75 7.52 0.60 -5.47
N TRP A 76 6.70 -0.45 -5.37
CA TRP A 76 5.71 -0.69 -4.32
C TRP A 76 6.25 -1.76 -3.36
N PHE A 77 6.37 -1.41 -2.08
CA PHE A 77 6.64 -2.36 -1.01
C PHE A 77 5.51 -2.31 0.00
N TRP A 78 4.85 -3.44 0.23
CA TRP A 78 3.80 -3.60 1.22
C TRP A 78 4.24 -4.60 2.29
N ALA A 79 4.07 -4.22 3.55
CA ALA A 79 4.16 -5.12 4.69
C ALA A 79 2.93 -4.89 5.59
N GLY A 80 2.03 -5.86 5.62
CA GLY A 80 0.78 -5.79 6.35
C GLY A 80 -0.07 -7.03 6.08
N HIS A 81 -1.31 -7.04 6.57
CA HIS A 81 -2.22 -8.16 6.29
C HIS A 81 -2.71 -8.15 4.85
N GLY A 82 -2.89 -9.35 4.30
CA GLY A 82 -3.68 -9.63 3.11
C GLY A 82 -4.95 -10.41 3.51
N VAL A 83 -6.03 -10.25 2.76
CA VAL A 83 -7.30 -10.94 3.01
C VAL A 83 -8.00 -11.25 1.70
N ASN A 84 -8.87 -12.27 1.70
CA ASN A 84 -9.81 -12.52 0.62
C ASN A 84 -11.16 -11.89 0.99
N VAL A 85 -11.75 -11.09 0.11
CA VAL A 85 -13.08 -10.51 0.27
C VAL A 85 -14.04 -11.08 -0.79
N PRO A 86 -15.36 -11.10 -0.56
CA PRO A 86 -16.31 -11.53 -1.59
C PRO A 86 -16.15 -10.68 -2.85
N ASP A 87 -16.05 -11.33 -4.01
CA ASP A 87 -16.12 -10.66 -5.31
C ASP A 87 -17.56 -10.20 -5.54
N PHE A 88 -17.72 -8.90 -5.79
CA PHE A 88 -19.03 -8.28 -6.03
C PHE A 88 -19.32 -8.05 -7.52
N ASN A 89 -18.33 -8.19 -8.38
CA ASN A 89 -18.39 -7.85 -9.80
C ASN A 89 -18.43 -9.11 -10.70
N GLY A 90 -17.94 -10.25 -10.20
CA GLY A 90 -18.05 -11.57 -10.81
C GLY A 90 -16.94 -11.91 -11.80
N ASP A 91 -15.80 -11.22 -11.75
CA ASP A 91 -14.63 -11.48 -12.59
C ASP A 91 -13.72 -12.57 -12.01
N GLU A 92 -13.86 -12.92 -10.74
CA GLU A 92 -13.08 -13.99 -10.11
C GLU A 92 -13.77 -15.37 -10.17
N LYS A 93 -12.98 -16.40 -10.50
CA LYS A 93 -13.51 -17.76 -10.74
C LYS A 93 -13.97 -18.46 -9.46
N ASP A 94 -13.36 -18.12 -8.33
CA ASP A 94 -13.72 -18.64 -7.01
C ASP A 94 -14.64 -17.68 -6.23
N GLY A 95 -14.95 -16.51 -6.81
CA GLY A 95 -15.79 -15.48 -6.22
C GLY A 95 -15.14 -14.73 -5.07
N LEU A 96 -13.80 -14.62 -5.03
CA LEU A 96 -13.06 -13.92 -3.99
C LEU A 96 -12.00 -12.98 -4.56
N ASP A 97 -12.08 -11.69 -4.22
CA ASP A 97 -11.00 -10.72 -4.50
C ASP A 97 -9.90 -10.80 -3.43
N GLN A 98 -8.65 -10.60 -3.82
CA GLN A 98 -7.56 -10.41 -2.87
C GLN A 98 -7.41 -8.94 -2.51
N ALA A 99 -7.09 -8.65 -1.25
CA ALA A 99 -7.00 -7.28 -0.79
C ALA A 99 -5.89 -7.02 0.23
N PHE A 100 -5.30 -5.83 0.12
CA PHE A 100 -4.42 -5.25 1.13
C PHE A 100 -5.28 -4.64 2.25
N VAL A 101 -5.05 -5.06 3.49
CA VAL A 101 -5.86 -4.64 4.64
C VAL A 101 -5.48 -3.22 5.07
N THR A 102 -6.20 -2.21 4.59
CA THR A 102 -6.14 -0.84 5.09
C THR A 102 -7.27 -0.57 6.10
N PRO A 103 -7.04 0.24 7.14
CA PRO A 103 -8.09 0.61 8.09
C PRO A 103 -9.01 1.72 7.55
N ASP A 104 -10.20 1.84 8.14
CA ASP A 104 -10.99 3.06 8.04
C ASP A 104 -10.36 4.22 8.87
N ALA A 105 -10.93 5.42 8.77
CA ALA A 105 -10.41 6.59 9.51
C ALA A 105 -10.46 6.42 11.04
N ASN A 106 -11.25 5.49 11.56
CA ASN A 106 -11.40 5.21 12.99
C ASN A 106 -10.56 4.00 13.45
N GLY A 107 -9.73 3.40 12.58
CA GLY A 107 -8.93 2.23 12.93
C GLY A 107 -9.69 0.91 12.87
N ARG A 108 -10.83 0.84 12.17
CA ARG A 108 -11.57 -0.42 11.98
C ARG A 108 -11.09 -1.13 10.72
N LEU A 109 -10.99 -2.46 10.80
CA LEU A 109 -10.69 -3.31 9.65
C LEU A 109 -12.01 -3.86 9.12
N THR A 110 -12.49 -3.30 8.02
CA THR A 110 -13.77 -3.68 7.40
C THR A 110 -13.53 -4.00 5.93
N GLU A 111 -14.37 -4.86 5.35
CA GLU A 111 -14.31 -5.20 3.92
C GLU A 111 -14.38 -3.95 3.03
N SER A 112 -15.18 -2.95 3.39
CA SER A 112 -15.26 -1.69 2.64
C SER A 112 -14.02 -0.79 2.73
N ALA A 113 -13.10 -1.06 3.66
CA ALA A 113 -11.92 -0.25 3.93
C ALA A 113 -10.65 -0.82 3.29
N VAL A 114 -10.66 -2.07 2.82
CA VAL A 114 -9.49 -2.70 2.17
C VAL A 114 -9.25 -2.12 0.79
N LEU A 115 -8.00 -2.20 0.33
CA LEU A 115 -7.62 -1.93 -1.06
C LEU A 115 -7.59 -3.27 -1.82
N ILE A 116 -8.62 -3.50 -2.65
CA ILE A 116 -8.67 -4.68 -3.51
C ILE A 116 -7.60 -4.61 -4.61
N ASP A 117 -7.13 -5.76 -5.06
CA ASP A 117 -6.08 -5.90 -6.07
C ASP A 117 -6.47 -5.30 -7.44
N ASP A 118 -7.73 -5.39 -7.83
CA ASP A 118 -8.28 -4.70 -9.00
C ASP A 118 -8.10 -3.19 -8.96
N GLU A 119 -8.47 -2.57 -7.82
CA GLU A 119 -8.31 -1.12 -7.61
C GLU A 119 -6.83 -0.75 -7.59
N PHE A 120 -5.99 -1.61 -7.01
CA PHE A 120 -4.55 -1.43 -7.02
C PHE A 120 -3.95 -1.54 -8.44
N ALA A 121 -4.35 -2.52 -9.24
CA ALA A 121 -3.90 -2.72 -10.61
C ALA A 121 -4.35 -1.56 -11.51
N MET A 122 -5.62 -1.14 -11.40
CA MET A 122 -6.15 0.02 -12.10
C MET A 122 -5.42 1.32 -11.70
N ALA A 123 -5.06 1.47 -10.42
CA ALA A 123 -4.28 2.60 -9.95
C ALA A 123 -2.87 2.61 -10.56
N LEU A 124 -2.21 1.46 -10.70
CA LEU A 124 -0.92 1.37 -11.39
C LEU A 124 -1.05 1.79 -12.86
N ASP A 125 -1.99 1.19 -13.59
CA ASP A 125 -2.28 1.50 -15.00
C ASP A 125 -2.58 3.00 -15.22
N THR A 126 -3.38 3.59 -14.33
CA THR A 126 -3.81 4.98 -14.46
C THR A 126 -2.72 5.98 -14.03
N PHE A 127 -1.92 5.66 -13.02
CA PHE A 127 -1.04 6.66 -12.38
C PHE A 127 0.41 6.58 -12.86
N VAL A 128 0.92 5.40 -13.20
CA VAL A 128 2.32 5.20 -13.58
C VAL A 128 2.49 5.61 -15.06
N PRO A 129 3.35 6.59 -15.37
CA PRO A 129 3.58 7.01 -16.76
C PRO A 129 4.21 5.91 -17.63
N ASP A 130 3.99 6.02 -18.94
CA ASP A 130 4.64 5.16 -19.93
C ASP A 130 6.17 5.18 -19.79
N GLY A 131 6.81 4.02 -19.99
CA GLY A 131 8.26 3.87 -19.91
C GLY A 131 8.83 3.78 -18.49
N VAL A 132 8.01 3.92 -17.46
CA VAL A 132 8.39 3.64 -16.05
C VAL A 132 8.31 2.14 -15.79
N ARG A 133 9.31 1.60 -15.07
CA ARG A 133 9.34 0.19 -14.67
C ARG A 133 8.62 0.01 -13.35
N ILE A 134 7.84 -1.05 -13.21
CA ILE A 134 7.09 -1.35 -11.99
C ILE A 134 7.71 -2.55 -11.27
N LEU A 135 7.94 -2.43 -9.96
CA LEU A 135 8.31 -3.54 -9.09
C LEU A 135 7.39 -3.55 -7.85
N CYS A 136 6.65 -4.64 -7.66
CA CYS A 136 5.80 -4.85 -6.49
C CYS A 136 6.41 -5.94 -5.59
N ILE A 137 6.52 -5.65 -4.30
CA ILE A 137 7.00 -6.57 -3.26
C ILE A 137 5.92 -6.62 -2.18
N ASN A 138 5.35 -7.80 -1.98
CA ASN A 138 4.33 -8.16 -0.99
C ASN A 138 4.87 -9.37 -0.22
#